data_AF-A0A2E7VEF0-F1
#
_entry.id   AF-A0A2E7VEF0-F1
#
_cell.length_a   1.000
_cell.length_b   1.000
_cell.length_c   1.000
_cell.angle_alpha   90.00
_cell.angle_beta   90.00
_cell.angle_gamma   90.00
#
_symmetry.space_group_name_H-M   'P 1'
#
loop_
_entity.id
_entity.type
_entity.pdbx_description
1 polymer ?
#
loop_
_entity_poly.entity_id
_entity_poly.type
_entity_poly.pdbx_seq_one_letter_code
_entity_poly.pdbx_strand_id
1 'polypeptide(L)'
;MKRIGRDRFIRNALVALGNSKTREVPTDLLKLLSDPAPIVRSMAVWALGQIGEPDIIKSSFRKLFASEKDEVVRCEWKAITSDFHP
;
A
#
# COMPACT_ATOMS: atom_id res chain seq x y z
N MET A 1 10.60 21.31 8.04
CA MET A 1 10.96 21.12 6.61
C MET A 1 11.74 19.81 6.49
N LYS A 2 11.27 18.84 5.67
CA LYS A 2 11.92 17.60 5.15
C LYS A 2 10.96 16.43 4.84
N ARG A 3 9.63 16.61 4.95
CA ARG A 3 8.64 15.56 4.59
C ARG A 3 8.73 15.12 3.13
N ILE A 4 8.90 16.07 2.20
CA ILE A 4 9.02 15.80 0.76
C ILE A 4 10.19 14.85 0.43
N GLY A 5 11.32 14.95 1.15
CA GLY A 5 12.47 14.06 0.95
C GLY A 5 12.20 12.63 1.43
N ARG A 6 11.56 12.51 2.60
CA ARG A 6 11.15 11.24 3.19
C ARG A 6 10.12 10.52 2.32
N ASP A 7 9.08 11.23 1.89
CA ASP A 7 7.98 10.63 1.14
C ASP A 7 8.45 10.10 -0.22
N ARG A 8 9.38 10.81 -0.89
CA ARG A 8 10.03 10.35 -2.12
C ARG A 8 10.88 9.11 -1.87
N PHE A 9 11.67 9.09 -0.80
CA PHE A 9 12.50 7.94 -0.45
C PHE A 9 11.64 6.70 -0.18
N ILE A 10 10.60 6.84 0.64
CA ILE A 10 9.70 5.73 0.98
C ILE A 10 8.97 5.22 -0.26
N ARG A 11 8.45 6.10 -1.11
CA ARG A 11 7.85 5.69 -2.38
C ARG A 11 8.81 4.83 -3.20
N ASN A 12 10.06 5.26 -3.37
CA ASN A 12 11.03 4.50 -4.15
C ASN A 12 11.33 3.12 -3.51
N ALA A 13 11.39 3.05 -2.17
CA ALA A 13 11.55 1.80 -1.45
C ALA A 13 10.35 0.85 -1.64
N LEU A 14 9.12 1.38 -1.62
CA LEU A 14 7.89 0.62 -1.86
C LEU A 14 7.81 0.09 -3.28
N VAL A 15 8.25 0.88 -4.27
CA VAL A 15 8.38 0.42 -5.66
C VAL A 15 9.37 -0.74 -5.77
N ALA A 16 10.54 -0.62 -5.14
CA ALA A 16 11.52 -1.70 -5.13
C ALA A 16 10.98 -2.96 -4.44
N LEU A 17 10.23 -2.81 -3.35
CA LEU A 17 9.59 -3.92 -2.63
C LEU A 17 8.52 -4.59 -3.49
N GLY A 18 7.63 -3.85 -4.16
CA GLY A 18 6.63 -4.46 -5.04
C GLY A 18 7.28 -5.23 -6.20
N ASN A 19 8.40 -4.72 -6.72
CA ASN A 19 9.13 -5.36 -7.82
C ASN A 19 10.01 -6.55 -7.39
N SER A 20 10.25 -6.76 -6.10
CA SER A 20 11.16 -7.81 -5.61
C SER A 20 10.62 -9.23 -5.79
N LYS A 21 9.30 -9.37 -6.06
CA LYS A 21 8.58 -10.66 -6.16
C LYS A 21 8.71 -11.54 -4.92
N THR A 22 9.07 -10.97 -3.77
CA THR A 22 9.06 -11.69 -2.49
C THR A 22 7.62 -11.92 -2.06
N ARG A 23 7.30 -13.09 -1.50
CA ARG A 23 5.94 -13.36 -0.95
C ARG A 23 5.79 -12.96 0.52
N GLU A 24 6.87 -12.47 1.13
CA GLU A 24 6.85 -12.02 2.51
C GLU A 24 6.47 -10.54 2.57
N VAL A 25 5.36 -10.24 3.24
CA VAL A 25 4.91 -8.87 3.50
C VAL A 25 5.63 -8.34 4.74
N PRO A 26 6.55 -7.37 4.62
CA PRO A 26 7.25 -6.83 5.77
C PRO A 26 6.26 -6.13 6.71
N THR A 27 6.46 -6.26 8.03
CA THR A 27 5.61 -5.58 9.02
C THR A 27 5.63 -4.06 8.82
N ASP A 28 6.75 -3.50 8.35
CA ASP A 28 6.86 -2.06 8.07
C ASP A 28 6.00 -1.61 6.89
N LEU A 29 5.78 -2.48 5.89
CA LEU A 29 4.84 -2.17 4.80
C LEU A 29 3.42 -1.95 5.36
N LEU A 30 2.99 -2.82 6.28
CA LEU A 30 1.66 -2.70 6.91
C LEU A 30 1.51 -1.43 7.74
N LYS A 31 2.59 -0.95 8.39
CA LYS A 31 2.59 0.34 9.10
C LYS A 31 2.43 1.51 8.14
N LEU A 32 3.06 1.45 6.97
CA LEU A 32 3.01 2.51 5.94
C LEU A 32 1.63 2.68 5.30
N LEU A 33 0.74 1.68 5.42
CA LEU A 33 -0.66 1.83 5.01
C LEU A 33 -1.43 2.87 5.85
N SER A 34 -0.91 3.27 7.01
CA SER A 34 -1.48 4.31 7.88
C SER A 34 -0.63 5.58 7.93
N ASP A 35 0.28 5.75 6.97
CA ASP A 35 1.16 6.92 6.91
C ASP A 35 0.36 8.23 6.77
N PRO A 36 0.76 9.34 7.40
CA PRO A 36 0.08 10.63 7.22
C PRO A 36 0.11 11.13 5.77
N ALA A 37 1.12 10.77 4.98
CA ALA A 37 1.25 11.20 3.59
C ALA A 37 0.43 10.27 2.67
N PRO A 38 -0.58 10.78 1.93
CA PRO A 38 -1.39 9.95 1.03
C PRO A 38 -0.57 9.26 -0.06
N ILE A 39 0.47 9.93 -0.57
CA ILE A 39 1.40 9.34 -1.56
C ILE A 39 2.16 8.12 -1.03
N VAL A 40 2.43 8.07 0.29
CA VAL A 40 3.07 6.90 0.90
C VAL A 40 2.05 5.78 1.06
N ARG A 41 0.83 6.10 1.50
CA ARG A 41 -0.25 5.11 1.64
C ARG A 41 -0.60 4.48 0.30
N SER A 42 -0.78 5.25 -0.76
CA SER A 42 -1.14 4.73 -2.10
C SER A 42 -0.09 3.74 -2.60
N MET A 43 1.20 4.07 -2.42
CA MET A 43 2.31 3.21 -2.83
C MET A 43 2.46 1.97 -1.94
N ALA A 44 2.08 2.07 -0.66
CA ALA A 44 2.06 0.91 0.22
C ALA A 44 0.93 -0.05 -0.17
N VAL A 45 -0.23 0.47 -0.58
CA VAL A 45 -1.34 -0.34 -1.12
C VAL A 45 -0.92 -1.03 -2.42
N TRP A 46 -0.32 -0.29 -3.36
CA TRP A 46 0.19 -0.87 -4.60
C TRP A 46 1.20 -1.99 -4.33
N ALA A 47 2.20 -1.74 -3.47
CA ALA A 47 3.21 -2.74 -3.14
C ALA A 47 2.58 -3.96 -2.46
N LEU A 48 1.61 -3.77 -1.56
CA LEU A 48 0.87 -4.86 -0.95
C LEU A 48 0.13 -5.70 -1.99
N GLY A 49 -0.42 -5.10 -3.05
CA GLY A 49 -1.03 -5.84 -4.17
C GLY A 49 -0.03 -6.70 -4.96
N GLN A 50 1.24 -6.29 -5.03
CA GLN A 50 2.28 -7.04 -5.76
C GLN A 50 2.82 -8.24 -4.98
N ILE A 51 3.02 -8.09 -3.67
CA ILE A 51 3.71 -9.09 -2.83
C ILE A 51 2.82 -9.75 -1.79
N GLY A 52 1.65 -9.18 -1.51
CA GLY A 52 0.74 -9.64 -0.47
C GLY A 52 -0.15 -10.78 -0.90
N GLU A 53 -0.42 -11.68 0.03
CA GLU A 53 -1.42 -12.73 -0.17
C GLU A 53 -2.85 -12.15 -0.09
N PRO A 54 -3.83 -12.77 -0.79
CA PRO A 54 -5.21 -12.29 -0.82
C PRO A 54 -5.82 -12.04 0.56
N ASP A 55 -5.50 -12.87 1.56
CA ASP A 55 -6.05 -12.74 2.92
C ASP A 55 -5.50 -11.51 3.66
N ILE A 56 -4.23 -11.18 3.47
CA ILE A 56 -3.60 -9.98 4.04
C ILE A 56 -4.18 -8.73 3.36
N ILE A 57 -4.37 -8.78 2.04
CA ILE A 57 -4.95 -7.67 1.29
C ILE A 57 -6.41 -7.43 1.74
N LYS A 58 -7.23 -8.48 1.83
CA LYS A 58 -8.63 -8.38 2.26
C LYS A 58 -8.78 -7.86 3.69
N SER A 59 -7.96 -8.37 4.62
CA SER A 59 -7.98 -7.91 6.02
C SER A 59 -7.55 -6.45 6.16
N SER A 60 -6.51 -6.04 5.44
CA SER A 60 -6.03 -4.65 5.43
C SER A 60 -7.04 -3.71 4.78
N PHE A 61 -7.65 -4.11 3.66
CA PHE A 61 -8.70 -3.36 2.98
C PHE A 61 -9.90 -3.11 3.91
N ARG A 62 -10.43 -4.16 4.56
CA ARG A 62 -11.56 -4.04 5.50
C ARG A 62 -11.26 -3.08 6.65
N LYS A 63 -10.01 -3.04 7.13
CA LYS A 63 -9.59 -2.21 8.25
C LYS A 63 -9.40 -0.74 7.87
N LEU A 64 -8.82 -0.47 6.69
CA LEU A 64 -8.32 0.86 6.33
C LEU A 64 -9.15 1.58 5.27
N PHE A 65 -9.85 0.87 4.38
CA PHE A 65 -10.60 1.49 3.29
C PHE A 65 -11.78 2.35 3.76
N ALA A 66 -12.41 1.98 4.89
CA ALA A 66 -13.54 2.71 5.45
C ALA A 66 -13.15 4.12 5.96
N SER A 67 -11.93 4.27 6.49
CA SER A 67 -11.43 5.55 7.02
C SER A 67 -10.62 6.35 6.00
N GLU A 68 -10.27 5.75 4.86
CA GLU A 68 -9.50 6.43 3.81
C GLU A 68 -10.33 7.49 3.08
N LYS A 69 -9.81 8.72 3.06
CA LYS A 69 -10.45 9.90 2.48
C LYS A 69 -9.80 10.33 1.16
N ASP A 70 -8.54 9.95 0.95
CA ASP A 70 -7.82 10.31 -0.26
C ASP A 70 -8.28 9.45 -1.44
N GLU A 71 -8.71 10.10 -2.52
CA GLU A 71 -9.26 9.42 -3.69
C GLU A 71 -8.23 8.52 -4.38
N VAL A 72 -6.97 8.93 -4.43
CA VAL A 72 -5.91 8.15 -5.08
C VAL A 72 -5.68 6.86 -4.30
N VAL A 73 -5.58 6.94 -2.97
CA VAL A 73 -5.43 5.75 -2.12
C VAL A 73 -6.64 4.82 -2.26
N ARG A 74 -7.86 5.35 -2.37
CA ARG A 74 -9.07 4.56 -2.60
C ARG A 74 -9.06 3.87 -3.97
N CYS A 75 -8.57 4.54 -5.01
CA CYS A 75 -8.39 3.95 -6.33
C CYS A 75 -7.40 2.79 -6.31
N GLU A 76 -6.26 2.93 -5.64
CA GLU A 76 -5.29 1.84 -5.49
C GLU A 76 -5.90 0.63 -4.76
N TRP A 77 -6.64 0.87 -3.67
CA TRP A 77 -7.34 -0.20 -2.96
C TRP A 77 -8.34 -0.93 -3.84
N LYS A 78 -9.10 -0.19 -4.66
CA LYS A 78 -10.04 -0.79 -5.61
C LYS A 78 -9.31 -1.60 -6.69
N ALA A 79 -8.21 -1.09 -7.24
CA ALA A 79 -7.43 -1.77 -8.27
C ALA A 79 -6.92 -3.14 -7.79
N ILE A 80 -6.28 -3.18 -6.62
CA ILE A 80 -5.74 -4.46 -6.10
C ILE A 80 -6.82 -5.41 -5.60
N THR A 81 -8.04 -4.91 -5.32
CA THR A 81 -9.16 -5.75 -4.90
C THR A 81 -10.02 -6.24 -6.05
N SER A 82 -10.05 -5.52 -7.17
CA SER A 82 -10.72 -5.97 -8.41
C SER A 82 -9.99 -7.14 -9.06
N ASP A 83 -8.68 -7.28 -8.82
CA ASP A 83 -7.87 -8.40 -9.32
C ASP A 83 -8.20 -9.74 -8.62
N PHE A 84 -8.93 -9.72 -7.51
CA PHE A 84 -9.51 -10.93 -6.91
C PHE A 84 -10.82 -11.31 -7.60
N HIS A 85 -10.78 -11.53 -8.92
CA HIS A 85 -11.87 -12.24 -9.58
C HIS A 85 -11.79 -13.73 -9.17
N PRO A 86 -12.91 -14.37 -8.78
CA PRO A 86 -12.93 -15.80 -8.45
C PRO A 86 -12.51 -16.69 -9.61
#